data_AF-A0A9E5DI73-F1
#
_entry.id   AF-A0A9E5DI73-F1
#
_cell.length_a   1.000
_cell.length_b   1.000
_cell.length_c   1.000
_cell.angle_alpha   90.00
_cell.angle_beta   90.00
_cell.angle_gamma   90.00
#
_symmetry.space_group_name_H-M   'P 1'
#
loop_
_entity.id
_entity.type
_entity.pdbx_description
1 polymer ?
#
loop_
_entity_poly.entity_id
_entity_poly.type
_entity_poly.pdbx_seq_one_letter_code
_entity_poly.pdbx_strand_id
1 'polypeptide(L)'
;MSEENKEVKSPEDIKKEIKSLISIIPPASELKEKKKPPKEKRLKVRRKDEINKGFAIISEKLSKELEIKDEIEISVKGKRIQLKALVQQNVPELEVWVNSEDLKTLGIEDNSTVTVRAVMK
;
A
#
# COMPACT_ATOMS: atom_id res chain seq x y z
N MET A 1 27.14 51.51 -43.40
CA MET A 1 27.01 50.07 -43.10
C MET A 1 27.39 49.91 -41.65
N SER A 2 26.41 49.65 -40.79
CA SER A 2 26.56 49.46 -39.35
C SER A 2 26.67 47.95 -39.13
N GLU A 3 27.88 47.45 -38.89
CA GLU A 3 28.08 46.04 -38.54
C GLU A 3 27.70 45.83 -37.07
N GLU A 4 26.60 45.10 -36.91
CA GLU A 4 25.99 44.69 -35.66
C GLU A 4 26.93 43.74 -34.91
N ASN A 5 27.42 44.19 -33.76
CA ASN A 5 28.38 43.48 -32.93
C ASN A 5 27.68 42.28 -32.27
N LYS A 6 27.75 41.09 -32.88
CA LYS A 6 27.26 39.83 -32.29
C LYS A 6 28.17 39.43 -31.14
N GLU A 7 27.76 39.78 -29.93
CA GLU A 7 28.38 39.37 -28.68
C GLU A 7 28.34 37.84 -28.58
N VAL A 8 29.49 37.20 -28.86
CA VAL A 8 29.64 35.74 -28.83
C VAL A 8 29.64 35.29 -27.38
N LYS A 9 28.49 34.84 -26.88
CA LYS A 9 28.36 34.26 -25.54
C LYS A 9 29.36 33.11 -25.36
N SER A 10 30.12 33.15 -24.26
CA SER A 10 31.12 32.14 -23.97
C SER A 10 30.46 30.78 -23.70
N PRO A 11 31.14 29.65 -23.98
CA PRO A 11 30.60 28.31 -23.72
C PRO A 11 30.32 28.04 -22.23
N GLU A 12 30.89 28.84 -21.33
CA GLU A 12 30.64 28.77 -19.89
C GLU A 12 29.28 29.37 -19.51
N ASP A 13 28.85 30.44 -20.20
CA ASP A 13 27.58 31.13 -19.94
C ASP A 13 26.39 30.26 -20.38
N ILE A 14 26.52 29.57 -21.51
CA ILE A 14 25.50 28.64 -22.02
C ILE A 14 25.30 27.47 -21.04
N LYS A 15 26.38 26.94 -20.43
CA LYS A 15 26.30 25.86 -19.43
C LYS A 15 25.60 26.30 -18.15
N LYS A 16 25.81 27.55 -17.71
CA LYS A 16 25.15 28.11 -16.53
C LYS A 16 23.65 28.30 -16.77
N GLU A 17 23.27 28.75 -17.95
CA GLU A 17 21.88 28.98 -18.36
C GLU A 17 21.08 27.67 -18.44
N ILE A 18 21.68 26.60 -18.98
CA ILE A 18 21.07 25.25 -19.04
C ILE A 18 20.86 24.66 -17.63
N LYS A 19 21.83 24.83 -16.71
CA LYS A 19 21.68 24.35 -15.32
C LYS A 19 20.54 25.05 -14.58
N SER A 20 20.36 26.35 -14.82
CA SER A 20 19.26 27.11 -14.24
C SER A 20 17.90 26.66 -14.77
N LEU A 21 17.82 26.29 -16.06
CA LEU A 21 16.59 25.78 -16.68
C LEU A 21 16.20 24.39 -16.14
N ILE A 22 17.19 23.52 -15.90
CA ILE A 22 16.98 22.18 -15.33
C ILE A 22 16.50 22.27 -13.87
N SER A 23 16.92 23.29 -13.12
CA SER A 23 16.51 23.49 -11.72
C SER A 23 15.04 23.89 -11.54
N ILE A 24 14.38 24.35 -12.61
CA ILE A 24 12.94 24.69 -12.59
C ILE A 24 12.08 23.43 -12.66
N ILE A 25 12.62 22.35 -13.22
CA ILE A 25 11.93 21.07 -13.31
C ILE A 25 12.33 20.25 -12.09
N PRO A 26 11.41 19.98 -11.14
CA PRO A 26 11.73 19.11 -10.03
C PRO A 26 12.24 17.78 -10.59
N PRO A 27 13.35 17.22 -10.05
CA PRO A 27 13.85 15.94 -10.51
C PRO A 27 12.74 14.90 -10.38
N ALA A 28 12.64 13.97 -11.34
CA ALA A 28 11.60 12.94 -11.35
C ALA A 28 11.51 12.11 -10.05
N SER A 29 12.57 12.12 -9.24
CA SER A 29 12.61 11.52 -7.90
C SER A 29 11.71 12.23 -6.88
N GLU A 30 11.48 13.53 -7.03
CA GLU A 30 10.67 14.38 -6.15
C GLU A 30 9.20 14.42 -6.56
N LEU A 31 8.92 14.18 -7.85
CA LEU A 31 7.58 13.90 -8.40
C LEU A 31 7.03 12.52 -8.01
N LYS A 32 7.84 11.69 -7.33
CA LYS A 32 7.39 10.40 -6.83
C LYS A 32 6.51 10.66 -5.61
N GLU A 33 5.22 10.88 -5.88
CA GLU A 33 4.18 10.89 -4.85
C GLU A 33 4.46 9.76 -3.86
N LYS A 34 4.46 10.06 -2.56
CA LYS A 34 4.51 9.04 -1.50
C LYS A 34 3.36 8.07 -1.80
N LYS A 35 3.69 6.93 -2.42
CA LYS A 35 2.71 5.90 -2.77
C LYS A 35 1.93 5.62 -1.49
N LYS A 36 0.62 5.93 -1.51
CA LYS A 36 -0.28 5.54 -0.43
C LYS A 36 0.00 4.08 -0.13
N PRO A 37 0.13 3.68 1.16
CA PRO A 37 0.40 2.29 1.50
C PRO A 37 -0.57 1.40 0.72
N PRO A 38 -0.09 0.29 0.14
CA PRO A 38 -0.93 -0.60 -0.64
C PRO A 38 -2.11 -1.01 0.24
N LYS A 39 -3.32 -0.56 -0.10
CA LYS A 39 -4.53 -0.81 0.71
C LYS A 39 -4.93 -2.29 0.74
N GLU A 40 -4.28 -3.12 -0.06
CA GLU A 40 -4.59 -4.53 -0.23
C GLU A 40 -3.33 -5.38 -0.13
N LYS A 41 -3.38 -6.44 0.67
CA LYS A 41 -2.31 -7.44 0.77
C LYS A 41 -2.90 -8.84 0.62
N ARG A 42 -2.17 -9.70 -0.08
CA ARG A 42 -2.52 -11.11 -0.23
C ARG A 42 -1.85 -11.91 0.88
N LEU A 43 -2.67 -12.58 1.67
CA LEU A 43 -2.27 -13.23 2.93
C LEU A 43 -2.80 -14.66 2.93
N LYS A 44 -2.21 -15.53 3.73
CA LYS A 44 -2.78 -16.85 4.00
C LYS A 44 -3.77 -16.74 5.14
N VAL A 45 -4.93 -17.34 4.98
CA VAL A 45 -5.88 -17.46 6.08
C VAL A 45 -5.54 -18.69 6.92
N ARG A 46 -5.64 -18.55 8.24
CA ARG A 46 -5.60 -19.66 9.18
C ARG A 46 -6.93 -19.77 9.89
N ARG A 47 -7.41 -21.00 10.00
CA ARG A 47 -8.59 -21.33 10.78
C ARG A 47 -8.22 -21.38 12.26
N LYS A 48 -8.92 -20.60 13.09
CA LYS A 48 -8.80 -20.69 14.55
C LYS A 48 -10.18 -20.63 15.19
N ASP A 49 -10.61 -21.75 15.77
CA ASP A 49 -11.95 -21.88 16.39
C ASP A 49 -12.10 -21.03 17.67
N GLU A 50 -10.99 -20.53 18.26
CA GLU A 50 -10.98 -19.64 19.43
C GLU A 50 -11.48 -18.21 19.12
N ILE A 51 -11.55 -17.84 17.86
CA ILE A 51 -11.91 -16.48 17.43
C ILE A 51 -13.43 -16.41 17.29
N ASN A 52 -14.07 -15.35 17.77
CA ASN A 52 -15.51 -15.17 17.57
C ASN A 52 -15.84 -14.87 16.10
N LYS A 53 -17.01 -15.34 15.64
CA LYS A 53 -17.53 -15.02 14.32
C LYS A 53 -17.62 -13.50 14.11
N GLY A 54 -17.22 -13.02 12.94
CA GLY A 54 -17.17 -11.59 12.62
C GLY A 54 -15.89 -10.89 13.06
N PHE A 55 -14.95 -11.61 13.69
CA PHE A 55 -13.64 -11.11 14.07
C PHE A 55 -12.52 -11.80 13.30
N ALA A 56 -11.44 -11.06 13.05
CA ALA A 56 -10.23 -11.55 12.45
C ALA A 56 -9.03 -11.04 13.26
N ILE A 57 -8.07 -11.91 13.55
CA ILE A 57 -6.83 -11.52 14.21
C ILE A 57 -5.75 -11.27 13.17
N ILE A 58 -5.10 -10.13 13.27
CA ILE A 58 -4.02 -9.68 12.39
C ILE A 58 -2.77 -9.30 13.19
N SER A 59 -1.63 -9.29 12.51
CA SER A 59 -0.37 -8.81 13.09
C SER A 59 -0.37 -7.28 13.27
N GLU A 60 0.36 -6.79 14.28
CA GLU A 60 0.60 -5.35 14.47
C GLU A 60 1.36 -4.73 13.28
N LYS A 61 2.27 -5.48 12.67
CA LYS A 61 2.99 -5.05 11.47
C LYS A 61 2.04 -4.86 10.30
N LEU A 62 1.16 -5.85 10.09
CA LEU A 62 0.17 -5.83 9.03
C LEU A 62 -0.83 -4.67 9.24
N SER A 63 -1.29 -4.46 10.47
CA SER A 63 -2.17 -3.34 10.82
C SER A 63 -1.51 -1.99 10.51
N LYS A 64 -0.24 -1.79 10.87
CA LYS A 64 0.50 -0.55 10.57
C LYS A 64 0.75 -0.35 9.08
N GLU A 65 1.06 -1.41 8.36
CA GLU A 65 1.34 -1.36 6.92
C GLU A 65 0.09 -1.07 6.09
N LEU A 66 -1.05 -1.66 6.47
CA LEU A 66 -2.34 -1.47 5.78
C LEU A 66 -3.16 -0.30 6.36
N GLU A 67 -2.67 0.38 7.41
CA GLU A 67 -3.40 1.43 8.14
C GLU A 67 -4.78 0.96 8.65
N ILE A 68 -4.85 -0.29 9.12
CA ILE A 68 -6.08 -0.89 9.65
C ILE A 68 -6.34 -0.33 11.04
N LYS A 69 -7.49 0.33 11.23
CA LYS A 69 -7.96 0.81 12.54
C LYS A 69 -8.71 -0.28 13.28
N ASP A 70 -9.94 -0.57 12.85
CA ASP A 70 -10.87 -1.46 13.58
C ASP A 70 -11.54 -2.50 12.68
N GLU A 71 -11.61 -2.25 11.36
CA GLU A 71 -12.34 -3.09 10.40
C GLU A 71 -11.45 -3.45 9.21
N ILE A 72 -11.57 -4.70 8.76
CA ILE A 72 -10.94 -5.22 7.55
C ILE A 72 -11.98 -5.81 6.62
N GLU A 73 -11.69 -5.73 5.33
CA GLU A 73 -12.46 -6.42 4.30
C GLU A 73 -11.62 -7.57 3.76
N ILE A 74 -12.15 -8.79 3.83
CA ILE A 74 -11.54 -9.97 3.23
C ILE A 74 -12.30 -10.29 1.94
N SER A 75 -11.57 -10.32 0.83
CA SER A 75 -12.09 -10.63 -0.50
C SER A 75 -11.46 -11.90 -1.05
N VAL A 76 -12.31 -12.85 -1.46
CA VAL A 76 -11.90 -14.14 -2.02
C VAL A 76 -12.84 -14.56 -3.14
N LYS A 77 -12.28 -14.83 -4.34
CA LYS A 77 -13.01 -15.35 -5.51
C LYS A 77 -14.34 -14.63 -5.78
N GLY A 78 -14.38 -13.31 -5.64
CA GLY A 78 -15.57 -12.49 -5.88
C GLY A 78 -16.52 -12.31 -4.69
N LYS A 79 -16.32 -13.04 -3.58
CA LYS A 79 -17.02 -12.82 -2.31
C LYS A 79 -16.23 -11.85 -1.44
N ARG A 80 -16.93 -10.98 -0.71
CA ARG A 80 -16.34 -10.00 0.22
C ARG A 80 -17.05 -10.10 1.56
N ILE A 81 -16.29 -10.03 2.65
CA ILE A 81 -16.82 -9.93 4.00
C ILE A 81 -16.10 -8.81 4.74
N GLN A 82 -16.84 -8.08 5.57
CA GLN A 82 -16.27 -7.10 6.50
C GLN A 82 -16.24 -7.73 7.89
N LEU A 83 -15.08 -7.66 8.52
CA LEU A 83 -14.80 -8.27 9.83
C LEU A 83 -14.11 -7.23 10.71
N LYS A 84 -14.31 -7.36 12.02
CA LYS A 84 -13.55 -6.56 13.01
C LYS A 84 -12.14 -7.11 13.14
N ALA A 85 -11.14 -6.24 13.05
CA ALA A 85 -9.75 -6.60 13.21
C ALA A 85 -9.32 -6.52 14.68
N LEU A 86 -8.68 -7.58 15.17
CA LEU A 86 -8.02 -7.63 16.46
C LEU A 86 -6.52 -7.74 16.24
N VAL A 87 -5.77 -6.78 16.75
CA VAL A 87 -4.32 -6.73 16.55
C VAL A 87 -3.61 -7.54 17.64
N GLN A 88 -2.78 -8.50 17.23
CA GLN A 88 -1.93 -9.29 18.14
C GLN A 88 -0.51 -9.43 17.60
N GLN A 89 0.49 -9.46 18.48
CA GLN A 89 1.89 -9.63 18.08
C GLN A 89 2.28 -11.06 17.73
N ASN A 90 1.48 -12.06 18.15
CA ASN A 90 1.75 -13.48 17.91
C ASN A 90 1.37 -13.94 16.48
N VAL A 91 0.72 -13.07 15.69
CA VAL A 91 0.30 -13.40 14.32
C VAL A 91 1.39 -12.96 13.33
N PRO A 92 1.82 -13.83 12.42
CA PRO A 92 2.73 -13.46 11.33
C PRO A 92 2.14 -12.40 10.39
N GLU A 93 2.98 -11.59 9.76
CA GLU A 93 2.56 -10.53 8.83
C GLU A 93 1.88 -11.06 7.56
N LEU A 94 2.14 -12.31 7.17
CA LEU A 94 1.57 -12.93 5.98
C LEU A 94 0.39 -13.86 6.30
N GLU A 95 -0.08 -13.87 7.55
CA GLU A 95 -1.18 -14.71 8.00
C GLU A 95 -2.30 -13.86 8.63
N VAL A 96 -3.55 -14.31 8.44
CA VAL A 96 -4.73 -13.76 9.10
C VAL A 96 -5.52 -14.89 9.71
N TRP A 97 -5.85 -14.78 10.99
CA TRP A 97 -6.61 -15.82 11.67
C TRP A 97 -8.09 -15.44 11.69
N VAL A 98 -8.93 -16.36 11.27
CA VAL A 98 -10.37 -16.13 11.13
C VAL A 98 -11.13 -17.33 11.71
N ASN A 99 -12.33 -17.07 12.21
CA ASN A 99 -13.23 -18.11 12.68
C ASN A 99 -13.66 -19.06 11.54
N SER A 100 -13.90 -20.31 11.92
CA SER A 100 -14.32 -21.40 11.05
C SER A 100 -15.66 -21.18 10.35
N GLU A 101 -16.61 -20.48 10.97
CA GLU A 101 -17.90 -20.13 10.37
C GLU A 101 -17.75 -19.10 9.25
N ASP A 102 -16.91 -18.08 9.44
CA ASP A 102 -16.65 -17.07 8.41
C ASP A 102 -15.94 -17.72 7.20
N LEU A 103 -14.99 -18.62 7.47
CA LEU A 103 -14.34 -19.43 6.43
C LEU A 103 -15.34 -20.31 5.67
N LYS A 104 -16.26 -21.00 6.36
CA LYS A 104 -17.32 -21.79 5.72
C LYS A 104 -18.25 -20.92 4.87
N THR A 105 -18.63 -19.74 5.37
CA THR A 105 -19.50 -18.80 4.65
C THR A 105 -18.87 -18.35 3.33
N LEU A 106 -17.58 -18.06 3.37
CA LEU A 106 -16.81 -17.69 2.18
C LEU A 106 -16.49 -18.91 1.30
N GLY A 107 -16.48 -20.12 1.86
CA GLY A 107 -16.06 -21.35 1.18
C GLY A 107 -14.54 -21.42 1.05
N ILE A 108 -13.84 -20.99 2.10
CA ILE A 108 -12.38 -20.92 2.16
C ILE A 108 -11.87 -22.05 3.05
N GLU A 109 -10.87 -22.77 2.55
CA GLU A 109 -10.18 -23.81 3.32
C GLU A 109 -9.00 -23.21 4.09
N ASP A 110 -8.52 -23.92 5.11
CA ASP A 110 -7.31 -23.51 5.84
C ASP A 110 -6.12 -23.35 4.87
N ASN A 111 -5.21 -22.41 5.17
CA ASN A 111 -4.07 -22.03 4.31
C ASN A 111 -4.41 -21.40 2.95
N SER A 112 -5.67 -21.07 2.68
CA SER A 112 -6.03 -20.41 1.41
C SER A 112 -5.50 -18.99 1.32
N THR A 113 -5.17 -18.56 0.10
CA THR A 113 -4.77 -17.17 -0.19
C THR A 113 -5.99 -16.27 -0.27
N VAL A 114 -6.01 -15.23 0.58
CA VAL A 114 -7.09 -14.24 0.66
C VAL A 114 -6.54 -12.85 0.41
N THR A 115 -7.35 -11.96 -0.15
CA THR A 115 -6.98 -10.55 -0.29
C THR A 115 -7.61 -9.78 0.84
N VAL A 116 -6.78 -9.16 1.68
CA VAL A 116 -7.24 -8.35 2.81
C VAL A 116 -7.06 -6.89 2.46
N ARG A 117 -8.11 -6.12 2.74
CA ARG A 117 -8.20 -4.69 2.52
C ARG A 117 -8.46 -3.95 3.81
N ALA A 118 -7.83 -2.79 3.97
CA ALA A 118 -8.23 -1.86 5.01
C ALA A 118 -9.50 -1.12 4.60
N VAL A 119 -10.53 -1.20 5.46
CA VAL A 119 -11.74 -0.38 5.30
C VAL A 119 -11.44 0.98 5.91
N MET A 120 -11.04 1.93 5.08
CA MET A 120 -10.97 3.33 5.49
C MET A 120 -12.40 3.89 5.47
N LYS A 121 -12.95 4.14 6.66
CA LYS A 121 -14.10 5.03 6.85
C LYS A 121 -13.62 6.46 6.99
#